data_AF-X1GDQ0-F1
#
_entry.id   AF-X1GDQ0-F1
#
_cell.length_a   1.000
_cell.length_b   1.000
_cell.length_c   1.000
_cell.angle_alpha   90.00
_cell.angle_beta   90.00
_cell.angle_gamma   90.00
#
_symmetry.space_group_name_H-M   'P 1'
#
loop_
_entity.id
_entity.type
_entity.pdbx_description
1 polymer ?
#
loop_
_entity_poly.entity_id
_entity_poly.type
_entity_poly.pdbx_seq_one_letter_code
_entity_poly.pdbx_strand_id
1 'polypeptide(L)'
;MNTSQLSAGIVAPDKPFFDGYNSWRKYQRQAVDKIVNTNKRIVILDAPTGSGKSLIAMSLAKLMNGRTYYIVGTKDLQEQLLKDFPFLALLKGRNNFKCLLKNVPCDQCMYSFIKKPCP
;
A
#
# COMPACT_ATOMS: atom_id res chain seq x y z
N MET A 1 -17.72 -36.09 19.28
CA MET A 1 -17.57 -35.30 18.04
C MET A 1 -18.24 -33.96 18.25
N ASN A 2 -17.48 -32.90 18.47
CA ASN A 2 -17.91 -31.52 18.19
C ASN A 2 -16.68 -30.60 18.23
N THR A 3 -16.05 -30.45 17.07
CA THR A 3 -15.02 -29.45 16.77
C THR A 3 -15.71 -28.28 16.08
N SER A 4 -16.33 -27.40 16.85
CA SER A 4 -17.02 -26.21 16.35
C SER A 4 -16.62 -24.99 17.17
N GLN A 5 -15.39 -24.52 16.93
CA GLN A 5 -14.92 -23.12 17.06
C GLN A 5 -13.39 -23.07 16.81
N LEU A 6 -12.98 -23.27 15.56
CA LEU A 6 -11.72 -22.69 15.09
C LEU A 6 -12.05 -21.24 14.74
N SER A 7 -11.39 -20.29 15.40
CA SER A 7 -11.43 -18.87 15.06
C SER A 7 -11.19 -18.71 13.56
N ALA A 8 -12.19 -18.21 12.82
CA ALA A 8 -12.04 -18.01 11.38
C ALA A 8 -10.93 -16.97 11.17
N GLY A 9 -9.73 -17.45 10.82
CA GLY A 9 -8.60 -16.60 10.44
C GLY A 9 -9.00 -15.67 9.29
N ILE A 10 -8.30 -14.55 9.15
CA ILE A 10 -8.53 -13.67 8.00
C ILE A 10 -8.09 -14.45 6.74
N VAL A 11 -8.98 -14.59 5.77
CA VAL A 11 -8.69 -15.32 4.52
C VAL A 11 -8.64 -14.34 3.36
N ALA A 12 -7.63 -14.46 2.50
CA ALA A 12 -7.54 -13.71 1.27
C ALA A 12 -8.68 -14.11 0.31
N PRO A 13 -9.33 -13.13 -0.33
CA PRO A 13 -10.42 -13.41 -1.27
C PRO A 13 -9.93 -14.25 -2.46
N ASP A 14 -10.86 -14.93 -3.14
CA ASP A 14 -10.53 -15.74 -4.33
C ASP A 14 -9.97 -14.90 -5.49
N LYS A 15 -10.32 -13.60 -5.53
CA LYS A 15 -9.77 -12.63 -6.47
C LYS A 15 -9.24 -11.38 -5.75
N PRO A 16 -8.20 -10.71 -6.28
CA PRO A 16 -7.70 -9.46 -5.71
C PRO A 16 -8.78 -8.36 -5.63
N PHE A 17 -8.60 -7.43 -4.68
CA PHE A 17 -9.55 -6.35 -4.39
C PHE A 17 -9.52 -5.16 -5.35
N PHE A 18 -8.50 -5.08 -6.20
CA PHE A 18 -8.13 -3.87 -6.92
C PHE A 18 -8.44 -4.02 -8.41
N ASP A 19 -8.94 -2.96 -9.01
CA ASP A 19 -9.27 -2.94 -10.44
C ASP A 19 -8.03 -3.24 -11.29
N GLY A 20 -8.24 -3.96 -12.39
CA GLY A 20 -7.14 -4.42 -13.26
C GLY A 20 -6.44 -5.70 -12.80
N TYR A 21 -6.77 -6.25 -11.63
CA TYR A 21 -6.22 -7.51 -11.12
C TYR A 21 -7.28 -8.63 -11.11
N ASN A 22 -7.43 -9.32 -12.24
CA ASN A 22 -8.47 -10.34 -12.44
C ASN A 22 -8.21 -11.65 -11.68
N SER A 23 -6.94 -11.98 -11.40
CA SER A 23 -6.56 -13.22 -10.72
C SER A 23 -5.24 -13.07 -9.98
N TRP A 24 -5.05 -13.92 -8.96
CA TRP A 24 -3.78 -14.05 -8.28
C TRP A 24 -2.75 -14.74 -9.17
N ARG A 25 -1.52 -14.20 -9.21
CA ARG A 25 -0.37 -14.94 -9.75
C ARG A 25 0.10 -16.00 -8.76
N LYS A 26 0.94 -16.91 -9.24
CA LYS A 26 1.53 -18.01 -8.46
C LYS A 26 2.07 -17.47 -7.12
N TYR A 27 1.68 -18.14 -6.04
CA TYR A 27 2.07 -17.85 -4.65
C TYR A 27 1.56 -16.55 -4.01
N GLN A 28 0.92 -15.63 -4.74
CA GLN A 28 0.48 -14.36 -4.16
C GLN A 28 -0.59 -14.54 -3.08
N ARG A 29 -1.68 -15.25 -3.40
CA ARG A 29 -2.76 -15.54 -2.44
C ARG A 29 -2.23 -16.26 -1.22
N GLN A 30 -1.44 -17.32 -1.45
CA GLN A 30 -0.82 -18.11 -0.38
C GLN A 30 0.09 -17.24 0.51
N ALA A 31 0.84 -16.29 -0.06
CA ALA A 31 1.65 -15.37 0.71
C ALA A 31 0.76 -14.48 1.59
N VAL A 32 -0.31 -13.89 1.04
CA VAL A 32 -1.25 -13.07 1.82
C VAL A 32 -1.88 -13.89 2.96
N ASP A 33 -2.37 -15.09 2.68
CA ASP A 33 -2.99 -15.99 3.67
C ASP A 33 -2.02 -16.35 4.80
N LYS A 34 -0.78 -16.70 4.46
CA LYS A 34 0.25 -17.02 5.46
C LYS A 34 0.61 -15.83 6.33
N ILE A 35 0.71 -14.64 5.73
CA ILE A 35 1.15 -13.43 6.43
C ILE A 35 0.04 -12.91 7.34
N VAL A 36 -1.22 -12.89 6.90
CA VAL A 36 -2.31 -12.35 7.71
C VAL A 36 -2.66 -13.23 8.92
N ASN A 37 -2.37 -14.54 8.83
CA ASN A 37 -2.62 -15.51 9.90
C ASN A 37 -1.40 -15.80 10.77
N THR A 38 -0.26 -15.12 10.55
CA THR A 38 0.91 -15.27 11.39
C THR A 38 0.81 -14.41 12.65
N ASN A 39 1.33 -14.92 13.78
CA ASN A 39 1.50 -14.15 15.01
C ASN A 39 2.88 -13.49 15.09
N LYS A 40 3.68 -13.54 14.03
CA LYS A 40 5.03 -12.98 13.99
C LYS A 40 4.96 -11.47 13.78
N ARG A 41 5.70 -10.74 14.62
CA ARG A 41 5.83 -9.28 14.50
C ARG A 41 6.55 -8.86 13.20
N ILE A 42 7.50 -9.66 12.74
CA ILE A 42 8.32 -9.38 11.56
C ILE A 42 8.20 -10.57 10.62
N VAL A 43 7.90 -10.27 9.35
CA VAL A 43 7.85 -11.23 8.26
C VAL A 43 8.80 -10.75 7.16
N ILE A 44 9.65 -11.64 6.69
CA ILE A 44 10.51 -11.40 5.52
C ILE A 44 9.94 -12.22 4.37
N LEU A 45 9.53 -11.54 3.31
CA LEU A 45 9.07 -12.15 2.06
C LEU A 45 10.14 -11.98 0.99
N ASP A 46 10.83 -13.06 0.65
CA ASP A 46 11.68 -13.10 -0.53
C ASP A 46 10.84 -13.41 -1.78
N ALA A 47 10.86 -12.48 -2.73
CA ALA A 47 10.16 -12.64 -3.99
C ALA A 47 10.85 -11.81 -5.09
N PRO A 48 11.03 -12.35 -6.30
CA PRO A 48 11.72 -11.65 -7.38
C PRO A 48 10.97 -10.41 -7.83
N THR A 49 11.63 -9.49 -8.54
CA THR A 49 10.97 -8.38 -9.24
C THR A 49 9.92 -8.94 -10.22
N GLY A 50 8.82 -8.19 -10.44
CA GLY A 50 7.71 -8.63 -11.30
C GLY A 50 6.76 -9.68 -10.68
N SER A 51 7.08 -10.29 -9.55
CA SER A 51 6.17 -11.24 -8.83
C SER A 51 4.89 -10.59 -8.28
N GLY A 52 4.80 -9.26 -8.28
CA GLY A 52 3.64 -8.52 -7.79
C GLY A 52 3.62 -8.32 -6.28
N LYS A 53 4.79 -8.09 -5.67
CA LYS A 53 4.94 -7.73 -4.24
C LYS A 53 4.01 -6.59 -3.81
N SER A 54 3.83 -5.59 -4.67
CA SER A 54 2.92 -4.47 -4.42
C SER A 54 1.49 -4.95 -4.17
N LEU A 55 0.97 -5.87 -4.99
CA LEU A 55 -0.38 -6.42 -4.83
C LEU A 55 -0.53 -7.19 -3.52
N ILE A 56 0.48 -7.97 -3.13
CA ILE A 56 0.51 -8.70 -1.85
C ILE A 56 0.40 -7.70 -0.69
N ALA A 57 1.27 -6.69 -0.67
CA ALA A 57 1.33 -5.70 0.40
C ALA A 57 0.07 -4.81 0.46
N MET A 58 -0.52 -4.43 -0.69
CA MET A 58 -1.80 -3.71 -0.72
C MET A 58 -2.96 -4.55 -0.20
N SER A 59 -2.97 -5.85 -0.54
CA SER A 59 -3.99 -6.78 -0.04
C SER A 59 -3.88 -6.97 1.47
N LEU A 60 -2.66 -7.06 2.00
CA LEU A 60 -2.43 -7.10 3.45
C LEU A 60 -2.89 -5.81 4.14
N ALA A 61 -2.57 -4.64 3.58
CA ALA A 61 -3.02 -3.36 4.12
C ALA A 61 -4.55 -3.29 4.22
N LYS A 62 -5.26 -3.75 3.18
CA LYS A 62 -6.73 -3.79 3.14
C LYS A 62 -7.33 -4.81 4.09
N LEU A 63 -6.75 -6.02 4.18
CA LEU A 63 -7.25 -7.09 5.06
C LEU A 63 -7.02 -6.80 6.55
N MET A 64 -5.88 -6.21 6.90
CA MET A 64 -5.54 -5.90 8.29
C MET A 64 -6.25 -4.64 8.80
N ASN A 65 -6.82 -3.84 7.89
CA ASN A 65 -7.60 -2.62 8.18
C ASN A 65 -6.93 -1.67 9.19
N GLY A 66 -5.60 -1.58 9.13
CA GLY A 66 -4.77 -0.79 10.03
C GLY A 66 -4.13 0.41 9.32
N ARG A 67 -3.54 1.32 10.11
CA ARG A 67 -2.66 2.36 9.54
C ARG A 67 -1.42 1.70 8.94
N THR A 68 -1.27 1.77 7.63
CA THR A 68 -0.17 1.14 6.91
C THR A 68 0.73 2.19 6.27
N TYR A 69 2.05 2.00 6.42
CA TYR A 69 3.06 2.74 5.70
C TYR A 69 3.71 1.82 4.68
N TYR A 70 3.72 2.24 3.41
CA TYR A 70 4.43 1.53 2.35
C TYR A 70 5.67 2.34 1.97
N ILE A 71 6.85 1.75 2.17
CA ILE A 71 8.13 2.42 1.94
C ILE A 71 8.80 1.82 0.70
N VAL A 72 9.29 2.67 -0.18
CA VAL A 72 10.08 2.32 -1.37
C VAL A 72 11.32 3.19 -1.47
N GLY A 73 12.32 2.72 -2.22
CA GLY A 73 13.60 3.39 -2.34
C GLY A 73 13.60 4.67 -3.21
N THR A 74 12.62 4.87 -4.10
CA THR A 74 12.61 6.01 -5.04
C THR A 74 11.24 6.66 -5.16
N LYS A 75 11.21 7.93 -5.58
CA LYS A 75 9.96 8.69 -5.80
C LYS A 75 9.16 8.13 -6.98
N ASP A 76 9.84 7.65 -8.01
CA ASP A 76 9.20 7.04 -9.19
C ASP A 76 8.42 5.78 -8.81
N LEU A 77 8.97 4.96 -7.91
CA LEU A 77 8.24 3.79 -7.37
C LEU A 77 7.02 4.20 -6.54
N GLN A 78 7.09 5.34 -5.82
CA GLN A 78 5.92 5.86 -5.10
C GLN A 78 4.83 6.31 -6.08
N GLU A 79 5.21 6.97 -7.19
CA GLU A 79 4.28 7.41 -8.22
C GLU A 79 3.65 6.23 -8.96
N GLN A 80 4.44 5.20 -9.26
CA GLN A 80 3.93 3.96 -9.83
C GLN A 80 2.88 3.33 -8.90
N LEU A 81 3.17 3.23 -7.59
CA LEU A 81 2.21 2.70 -6.62
C LEU A 81 0.95 3.54 -6.53
N LEU A 82 1.06 4.88 -6.52
CA LEU A 82 -0.10 5.77 -6.49
C LEU A 82 -0.97 5.61 -7.74
N LYS A 83 -0.36 5.42 -8.91
CA LYS A 83 -1.07 5.14 -10.17
C LYS A 83 -1.79 3.80 -10.13
N ASP A 84 -1.12 2.76 -9.65
CA ASP A 84 -1.67 1.40 -9.58
C ASP A 84 -2.73 1.28 -8.46
N PHE A 85 -2.61 2.08 -7.40
CA PHE A 85 -3.45 2.04 -6.21
C PHE A 85 -3.86 3.47 -5.79
N PRO A 86 -4.85 4.09 -6.46
CA PRO A 86 -5.21 5.50 -6.25
C PRO A 86 -5.74 5.87 -4.87
N PHE A 87 -6.04 4.89 -4.02
CA PHE A 87 -6.45 5.11 -2.63
C PHE A 87 -5.28 5.46 -1.69
N LEU A 88 -4.03 5.36 -2.15
CA LEU A 88 -2.85 5.68 -1.37
C LEU A 88 -2.71 7.19 -1.17
N ALA A 89 -2.28 7.59 0.03
CA ALA A 89 -1.78 8.93 0.28
C ALA A 89 -0.27 8.98 -0.02
N LEU A 90 0.16 9.99 -0.78
CA LEU A 90 1.55 10.17 -1.17
C LEU A 90 2.29 11.06 -0.17
N LEU A 91 3.40 10.57 0.38
CA LEU A 91 4.24 11.33 1.30
C LEU A 91 5.65 11.51 0.72
N LYS A 92 6.05 12.75 0.48
CA LYS A 92 7.38 13.15 -0.02
C LYS A 92 7.91 14.36 0.76
N GLY A 93 9.18 14.70 0.58
CA GLY A 93 9.72 15.96 1.10
C GLY A 93 9.07 17.18 0.42
N ARG A 94 8.95 18.32 1.12
CA ARG A 94 8.25 19.53 0.65
C ARG A 94 8.71 20.02 -0.72
N ASN A 95 10.01 19.93 -1.03
CA ASN A 95 10.57 20.31 -2.32
C ASN A 95 10.07 19.47 -3.51
N ASN A 96 9.32 18.39 -3.27
CA ASN A 96 8.74 17.51 -4.29
C ASN A 96 7.25 17.76 -4.53
N PHE A 97 6.66 18.75 -3.87
CA PHE A 97 5.31 19.20 -4.15
C PHE A 97 5.35 20.56 -4.83
N LYS A 98 4.45 20.75 -5.80
CA LYS A 98 4.30 22.03 -6.48
C LYS A 98 3.39 22.94 -5.65
N CYS A 99 3.83 24.17 -5.44
CA CYS A 99 3.02 25.21 -4.81
C CYS A 99 1.82 25.56 -5.72
N LEU A 100 0.62 25.64 -5.14
CA LEU A 100 -0.61 25.98 -5.86
C LEU A 100 -0.75 27.48 -6.13
N LEU A 101 0.04 28.32 -5.44
CA LEU A 101 -0.03 29.79 -5.55
C LEU A 101 1.02 30.38 -6.49
N LYS A 102 2.16 29.71 -6.67
CA LYS A 102 3.31 30.17 -7.46
C LYS A 102 3.98 28.98 -8.13
N ASN A 103 4.67 29.20 -9.25
CA ASN A 103 5.41 28.15 -9.96
C ASN A 103 6.76 27.84 -9.29
N VAL A 104 6.73 27.51 -8.00
CA VAL A 104 7.90 27.14 -7.17
C VAL A 104 7.61 25.85 -6.39
N PRO A 105 8.64 25.13 -5.91
CA PRO A 105 8.41 23.99 -5.04
C PRO A 105 7.93 24.42 -3.65
N CYS A 106 7.31 23.50 -2.92
CA CYS A 106 6.60 23.78 -1.68
C CYS A 106 7.47 24.09 -0.47
N ASP A 107 8.79 23.89 -0.56
CA ASP A 107 9.78 24.38 0.41
C ASP A 107 10.04 25.89 0.27
N GLN A 108 9.86 26.46 -0.92
CA GLN A 108 9.99 27.89 -1.22
C GLN A 108 8.64 28.63 -1.29
N CYS A 109 7.53 27.92 -1.11
CA CYS A 109 6.18 28.48 -1.16
C CYS A 109 5.90 29.31 0.09
N MET A 110 5.52 30.59 -0.10
CA MET A 110 5.06 31.43 1.00
C MET A 110 3.84 30.81 1.68
N TYR A 111 3.84 30.84 3.00
CA TYR A 111 2.69 30.44 3.80
C TYR A 111 1.50 31.41 3.55
N SER A 112 0.29 30.85 3.48
CA SER A 112 -0.95 31.61 3.37
C SER A 112 -2.01 31.03 4.30
N PHE A 113 -2.60 31.87 5.15
CA PHE A 113 -3.68 31.49 6.07
C PHE A 113 -5.02 31.24 5.35
N ILE A 114 -5.18 31.78 4.13
CA ILE A 114 -6.45 31.75 3.39
C ILE A 114 -6.63 30.41 2.67
N LYS A 115 -5.55 29.85 2.12
CA LYS A 115 -5.57 28.59 1.38
C LYS A 115 -4.27 27.84 1.61
N LYS A 116 -4.36 26.57 2.03
CA LYS A 116 -3.21 25.67 2.10
C LYS A 116 -2.60 25.55 0.70
N PRO A 117 -1.39 26.07 0.47
CA PRO A 117 -0.85 26.19 -0.88
C PRO A 117 -0.10 24.93 -1.32
N CYS A 118 0.07 23.98 -0.40
CA CYS A 118 0.76 22.71 -0.59
C CYS A 118 -0.16 21.58 -0.14
N PRO A 119 -0.08 20.40 -0.79
CA PRO A 119 -0.76 19.17 -0.37
C PRO A 119 -0.45 18.79 1.09
#